data_AF-A0A6J6I481-F1
#
_entry.id   AF-A0A6J6I481-F1
#
_cell.length_a   1.000
_cell.length_b   1.000
_cell.length_c   1.000
_cell.angle_alpha   90.00
_cell.angle_beta   90.00
_cell.angle_gamma   90.00
#
_symmetry.space_group_name_H-M   'P 1'
#
loop_
_entity.id
_entity.type
_entity.pdbx_description
1 polymer ?
#
loop_
_entity_poly.entity_id
_entity_poly.type
_entity_poly.pdbx_seq_one_letter_code
_entity_poly.pdbx_strand_id
1 'polypeptide(L)'
;MPTVNTLVVERADLLGLGQMHQLRGRVGRSGQRAYAYLFHPRDKVLSEDAYERLRTIGETTELGSGFKIAMRDLEIRGAGNLLGEAQSGHIAAVGYDLYCQMVTEAVSEMKGERTVEEVEIKVDISVDAHLPDDYVPSEDLRLEAYRRLATVRTEQELADIENEWRDRFGPLPVPAQSLIAVGALRVECIRIGITEIMTNGNEARISPVQLRASQTMALRRLASGANYREQSGLLTVPIKRGANPTAVLTELLRELFEPADH
;
A
#
# COMPACT_ATOMS: atom_id res chain seq x y z
N MET A 1 18.04 27.00 -10.33
CA MET A 1 19.34 27.16 -11.01
C MET A 1 19.67 25.83 -11.70
N PRO A 2 19.59 25.73 -13.02
CA PRO A 2 19.59 24.44 -13.73
C PRO A 2 20.99 23.82 -13.95
N THR A 3 22.08 24.48 -13.53
CA THR A 3 23.47 24.06 -13.81
C THR A 3 24.24 23.53 -12.59
N VAL A 4 23.63 23.46 -11.40
CA VAL A 4 24.32 22.99 -10.19
C VAL A 4 24.28 21.46 -10.13
N ASN A 5 25.46 20.85 -10.30
CA ASN A 5 25.67 19.40 -10.35
C ASN A 5 26.53 18.87 -9.20
N THR A 6 27.04 19.73 -8.32
CA THR A 6 27.85 19.32 -7.16
C THR A 6 27.39 20.02 -5.89
N LEU A 7 27.14 19.22 -4.85
CA LEU A 7 26.82 19.66 -3.49
C LEU A 7 27.95 19.23 -2.55
N VAL A 8 28.40 20.14 -1.69
CA VAL A 8 29.38 19.85 -0.63
C VAL A 8 28.81 20.31 0.71
N VAL A 9 28.82 19.43 1.71
CA VAL A 9 28.27 19.69 3.05
C VAL A 9 29.33 19.35 4.09
N GLU A 10 29.89 20.35 4.77
CA GLU A 10 31.02 20.21 5.72
C GLU A 10 30.66 19.52 7.04
N ARG A 11 29.43 19.75 7.54
CA ARG A 11 28.94 19.33 8.86
C ARG A 11 27.68 18.49 8.75
N ALA A 12 27.75 17.44 7.95
CA ALA A 12 26.60 16.56 7.72
C ALA A 12 26.20 15.78 9.00
N ASP A 13 27.12 15.62 9.95
CA ASP A 13 26.88 15.03 11.29
C ASP A 13 25.77 15.73 12.07
N LEU A 14 25.59 17.04 11.86
CA LEU A 14 24.59 17.85 12.55
C LEU A 14 23.22 17.84 11.86
N LEU A 15 23.12 17.31 10.64
CA LEU A 15 21.91 17.40 9.84
C LEU A 15 21.01 16.18 10.05
N GLY A 16 19.71 16.44 10.14
CA GLY A 16 18.71 15.38 10.09
C GLY A 16 18.70 14.69 8.72
N LEU A 17 18.30 13.42 8.67
CA LEU A 17 18.28 12.63 7.44
C LEU A 17 17.41 13.28 6.35
N GLY A 18 16.23 13.79 6.74
CA GLY A 18 15.35 14.53 5.83
C GLY A 18 15.96 15.85 5.31
N GLN A 19 16.77 16.54 6.11
CA GLN A 19 17.47 17.76 5.66
C GLN A 19 18.55 17.43 4.64
N MET A 20 19.32 16.35 4.87
CA MET A 20 20.31 15.87 3.91
C MET A 20 19.66 15.43 2.59
N HIS A 21 18.50 14.77 2.66
CA HIS A 21 17.73 14.39 1.47
C HIS A 21 17.23 15.60 0.68
N GLN A 22 16.67 16.60 1.37
CA GLN A 22 16.23 17.84 0.72
C GLN A 22 17.38 18.60 0.05
N LEU A 23 18.55 18.67 0.70
CA LEU A 23 19.74 19.30 0.11
C LEU A 23 20.20 18.56 -1.15
N ARG A 24 20.22 17.22 -1.10
CA ARG A 24 20.55 16.38 -2.25
C ARG A 24 19.57 16.57 -3.41
N GLY A 25 18.27 16.70 -3.16
CA GLY A 25 17.24 16.94 -4.18
C GLY A 25 17.32 18.30 -4.89
N ARG A 26 18.18 19.22 -4.41
CA ARG A 26 18.43 20.53 -5.05
C ARG A 26 19.46 20.47 -6.18
N VAL A 27 20.20 19.37 -6.32
CA VAL A 27 21.18 19.14 -7.40
C VAL A 27 20.73 17.99 -8.32
N GLY A 28 21.14 17.99 -9.60
CA GLY A 28 20.86 16.88 -10.54
C GLY A 28 19.55 16.97 -11.35
N ARG A 29 19.02 18.17 -11.58
CA ARG A 29 17.76 18.39 -12.32
C ARG A 29 17.88 18.32 -13.86
N SER A 30 19.09 18.21 -14.42
CA SER A 30 19.37 18.39 -15.86
C SER A 30 19.72 17.10 -16.61
N GLY A 31 19.38 15.92 -16.06
CA GLY A 31 19.68 14.62 -16.69
C GLY A 31 21.17 14.24 -16.70
N GLN A 32 22.05 15.10 -16.16
CA GLN A 32 23.46 14.80 -15.92
C GLN A 32 23.67 14.28 -14.50
N ARG A 33 24.62 13.35 -14.32
CA ARG A 33 25.00 12.84 -12.99
C ARG A 33 25.43 14.01 -12.09
N ALA A 34 24.83 14.08 -10.90
CA ALA A 34 25.19 15.02 -9.86
C ALA A 34 25.92 14.29 -8.71
N TYR A 35 26.81 15.02 -8.04
CA TYR A 35 27.63 14.51 -6.95
C TYR A 35 27.30 15.26 -5.66
N ALA A 36 27.21 14.53 -4.54
CA ALA A 36 27.02 15.12 -3.22
C ALA A 36 28.07 14.56 -2.26
N TYR A 37 28.91 15.44 -1.70
CA TYR A 37 29.93 15.09 -0.73
C TYR A 37 29.49 15.56 0.66
N LEU A 38 29.31 14.60 1.57
CA LEU A 38 28.88 14.82 2.95
C LEU A 38 30.08 14.54 3.86
N PHE A 39 30.59 15.59 4.50
CA PHE A 39 31.76 15.54 5.38
C PHE A 39 31.34 15.63 6.85
N HIS A 40 32.20 15.09 7.72
CA HIS A 40 32.17 15.27 9.16
C HIS A 40 33.59 15.50 9.68
N PRO A 41 33.77 16.12 10.86
CA PRO A 41 35.10 16.31 11.45
C PRO A 41 35.79 14.96 11.73
N ARG A 42 37.08 14.84 11.39
CA ARG A 42 37.87 13.60 11.54
C ARG A 42 38.15 13.25 13.01
N ASP A 43 38.13 14.26 13.86
CA ASP A 43 38.53 14.26 15.26
C ASP A 43 37.32 14.13 16.21
N LYS A 44 36.10 13.95 15.67
CA LYS A 44 34.90 13.62 16.43
C LYS A 44 34.48 12.17 16.22
N VAL A 45 34.20 11.49 17.33
CA VAL A 45 33.47 10.22 17.32
C VAL A 45 32.02 10.52 17.00
N LEU A 46 31.51 9.93 15.91
CA LEU A 46 30.09 10.01 15.55
C LEU A 46 29.27 9.22 16.56
N SER A 47 28.11 9.76 16.95
CA SER A 47 27.11 8.93 17.64
C SER A 47 26.62 7.85 16.69
N GLU A 48 26.15 6.74 17.24
CA GLU A 48 25.58 5.63 16.46
C GLU A 48 24.48 6.13 15.52
N ASP A 49 23.59 6.99 16.01
CA ASP A 49 22.55 7.64 15.19
C ASP A 49 23.11 8.53 14.07
N ALA A 50 24.21 9.25 14.29
CA ALA A 50 24.81 10.11 13.27
C ALA A 50 25.50 9.27 12.19
N TYR A 51 26.17 8.19 12.59
CA TYR A 51 26.80 7.25 11.69
C TYR A 51 25.76 6.54 10.82
N GLU A 52 24.71 6.00 11.42
CA GLU A 52 23.62 5.33 10.70
C GLU A 52 22.90 6.28 9.73
N ARG A 53 22.66 7.54 10.10
CA ARG A 53 22.10 8.55 9.19
C ARG A 53 23.00 8.80 7.98
N LEU A 54 24.30 9.00 8.19
CA LEU A 54 25.28 9.25 7.11
C LEU A 54 25.46 8.04 6.20
N ARG A 55 25.41 6.83 6.76
CA ARG A 55 25.44 5.57 6.02
C ARG A 55 24.19 5.41 5.15
N THR A 56 23.01 5.62 5.75
CA THR A 56 21.72 5.50 5.07
C THR A 56 21.61 6.45 3.87
N ILE A 57 21.99 7.72 4.01
CA ILE A 57 21.93 8.69 2.90
C ILE A 57 22.91 8.35 1.77
N GLY A 58 24.04 7.70 2.07
CA GLY A 58 25.04 7.26 1.09
C GLY A 58 24.63 5.99 0.33
N GLU A 59 23.99 5.04 1.01
CA GLU A 59 23.51 3.79 0.40
C GLU A 59 22.24 4.02 -0.45
N THR A 60 21.42 5.00 -0.10
CA THR A 60 20.14 5.25 -0.77
C THR A 60 20.31 6.12 -2.03
N THR A 61 20.88 5.54 -3.09
CA THR A 61 21.26 6.21 -4.34
C THR A 61 20.22 6.15 -5.47
N GLU A 62 19.09 5.47 -5.28
CA GLU A 62 18.08 5.29 -6.33
C GLU A 62 16.74 6.01 -6.06
N LEU A 63 15.97 6.23 -7.15
CA LEU A 63 14.62 6.77 -7.10
C LEU A 63 13.75 5.95 -6.13
N GLY A 64 13.02 6.61 -5.23
CA GLY A 64 12.28 5.97 -4.12
C GLY A 64 12.91 6.18 -2.73
N SER A 65 14.08 6.81 -2.68
CA SER A 65 14.88 7.08 -1.47
C SER A 65 14.21 7.86 -0.32
N GLY A 66 13.12 8.59 -0.57
CA GLY A 66 12.44 9.38 0.48
C GLY A 66 11.75 8.49 1.54
N PHE A 67 11.26 7.31 1.14
CA PHE A 67 10.54 6.37 2.00
C PHE A 67 11.47 5.68 3.01
N LYS A 68 12.60 5.11 2.55
CA LYS A 68 13.62 4.49 3.42
C LYS A 68 14.14 5.48 4.47
N ILE A 69 14.24 6.76 4.09
CA ILE A 69 14.67 7.84 4.98
C ILE A 69 13.62 8.19 6.04
N ALA A 70 12.33 8.29 5.66
CA ALA A 70 11.26 8.59 6.61
C ALA A 70 11.03 7.45 7.62
N MET A 71 11.07 6.20 7.17
CA MET A 71 10.94 5.02 8.05
C MET A 71 12.11 4.91 9.03
N ARG A 72 13.35 5.09 8.55
CA ARG A 72 14.53 5.04 9.42
C ARG A 72 14.56 6.20 10.41
N ASP A 73 14.07 7.38 10.01
CA ASP A 73 13.93 8.55 10.92
C ASP A 73 12.86 8.30 12.00
N LEU A 74 11.81 7.52 11.71
CA LEU A 74 10.79 7.12 12.68
C LEU A 74 11.34 6.10 13.71
N GLU A 75 12.14 5.14 13.25
CA GLU A 75 12.82 4.15 14.10
C GLU A 75 13.87 4.80 15.01
N ILE A 76 14.72 5.67 14.46
CA ILE A 76 15.79 6.36 15.20
C ILE A 76 15.21 7.32 16.26
N ARG A 77 14.04 7.91 16.04
CA ARG A 77 13.38 8.82 17.00
C ARG A 77 12.68 8.12 18.17
N GLY A 78 12.80 6.79 18.30
CA GLY A 78 12.38 6.09 19.52
C GLY A 78 10.95 5.52 19.50
N ALA A 79 10.35 5.28 18.32
CA ALA A 79 9.17 4.41 18.22
C ALA A 79 9.48 2.94 18.61
N GLY A 80 10.74 2.60 18.90
CA GLY A 80 11.22 1.29 19.34
C GLY A 80 10.66 0.78 20.68
N ASN A 81 9.95 1.59 21.47
CA ASN A 81 9.30 1.12 22.70
C ASN A 81 7.80 0.83 22.56
N LEU A 82 7.22 1.03 21.37
CA LEU A 82 5.87 0.57 20.99
C LEU A 82 5.90 -0.72 20.15
N LEU A 83 7.10 -1.24 19.88
CA LEU A 83 7.36 -2.43 19.06
C LEU A 83 7.82 -3.63 19.92
N GLY A 84 7.74 -3.51 21.26
CA GLY A 84 8.12 -4.55 22.21
C GLY A 84 6.89 -5.19 22.87
N GLU A 85 6.74 -6.49 22.60
CA GLU A 85 5.93 -7.50 23.28
C GLU A 85 4.42 -7.24 23.45
N ALA A 86 3.63 -8.12 22.82
CA ALA A 86 2.18 -8.23 22.79
C ALA A 86 1.47 -7.32 21.76
N GLN A 87 1.03 -7.97 20.68
CA GLN A 87 0.08 -7.47 19.66
C GLN A 87 0.71 -6.89 18.38
N SER A 88 1.53 -7.71 17.71
CA SER A 88 2.04 -7.51 16.34
C SER A 88 0.96 -7.50 15.23
N GLY A 89 -0.31 -7.80 15.54
CA GLY A 89 -1.37 -8.04 14.54
C GLY A 89 -2.22 -6.85 14.12
N HIS A 90 -1.88 -5.60 14.48
CA HIS A 90 -2.70 -4.42 14.14
C HIS A 90 -1.97 -3.31 13.39
N ILE A 91 -0.65 -3.39 13.23
CA ILE A 91 0.16 -2.33 12.61
C ILE A 91 0.25 -2.48 11.07
N ALA A 92 -0.22 -3.59 10.50
CA ALA A 92 -0.28 -3.79 9.05
C ALA A 92 -1.40 -3.00 8.34
N ALA A 93 -2.48 -2.66 9.04
CA ALA A 93 -3.69 -2.09 8.42
C ALA A 93 -3.56 -0.60 8.04
N VAL A 94 -2.76 0.19 8.77
CA VAL A 94 -2.65 1.64 8.53
C VAL A 94 -1.58 1.98 7.47
N GLY A 95 -0.62 1.09 7.23
CA GLY A 95 0.47 1.31 6.27
C GLY A 95 0.04 1.18 4.80
N TYR A 96 -0.97 0.35 4.51
CA TYR A 96 -1.40 0.03 3.15
C TYR A 96 -2.24 1.13 2.48
N ASP A 97 -3.20 1.71 3.20
CA ASP A 97 -4.06 2.77 2.65
C ASP A 97 -3.26 4.05 2.34
N LEU A 98 -2.38 4.46 3.26
CA LEU A 98 -1.50 5.61 3.06
C LEU A 98 -0.50 5.36 1.91
N TYR A 99 -0.04 4.12 1.75
CA TYR A 99 0.81 3.70 0.64
C TYR A 99 0.10 3.77 -0.72
N CYS A 100 -1.15 3.28 -0.82
CA CYS A 100 -1.95 3.35 -2.04
C CYS A 100 -2.22 4.81 -2.47
N GLN A 101 -2.49 5.70 -1.52
CA GLN A 101 -2.66 7.13 -1.76
C GLN A 101 -1.41 7.77 -2.36
N MET A 102 -0.26 7.53 -1.74
CA MET A 102 1.01 8.13 -2.16
C MET A 102 1.51 7.60 -3.51
N VAL A 103 1.27 6.32 -3.81
CA VAL A 103 1.62 5.73 -5.11
C VAL A 103 0.73 6.31 -6.23
N THR A 104 -0.57 6.49 -5.95
CA THR A 104 -1.52 7.07 -6.91
C THR A 104 -1.19 8.53 -7.22
N GLU A 105 -0.83 9.32 -6.20
CA GLU A 105 -0.36 10.70 -6.38
C GLU A 105 0.92 10.77 -7.21
N ALA A 106 1.91 9.94 -6.91
CA ALA A 106 3.20 9.96 -7.60
C ALA A 106 3.10 9.53 -9.09
N VAL A 107 2.24 8.56 -9.39
CA VAL A 107 1.99 8.12 -10.78
C VAL A 107 1.23 9.19 -11.57
N SER A 108 0.30 9.90 -10.91
CA SER A 108 -0.48 10.99 -11.51
C SER A 108 0.40 12.20 -11.85
N GLU A 109 1.34 12.56 -10.98
CA GLU A 109 2.29 13.66 -11.25
C GLU A 109 3.24 13.34 -12.42
N MET A 110 3.64 12.08 -12.59
CA MET A 110 4.60 11.68 -13.63
C MET A 110 4.00 11.62 -15.04
N LYS A 111 2.70 11.40 -15.20
CA LYS A 111 2.08 11.23 -16.53
C LYS A 111 1.73 12.54 -17.25
N GLY A 112 1.68 13.69 -16.57
CA GLY A 112 1.44 15.00 -17.21
C GLY A 112 0.11 15.12 -17.99
N GLU A 113 -0.76 14.13 -17.89
CA GLU A 113 -2.05 14.05 -18.56
C GLU A 113 -3.13 14.43 -17.56
N ARG A 114 -4.09 15.26 -18.00
CA ARG A 114 -5.30 15.57 -17.24
C ARG A 114 -5.87 14.26 -16.71
N THR A 115 -5.87 14.14 -15.40
CA THR A 115 -6.41 13.05 -14.61
C THR A 115 -7.75 12.63 -15.21
N VAL A 116 -7.77 11.49 -15.91
CA VAL A 116 -8.96 10.64 -15.77
C VAL A 116 -8.93 10.32 -14.30
N GLU A 117 -9.82 10.94 -13.51
CA GLU A 117 -9.92 10.73 -12.07
C GLU A 117 -9.79 9.24 -11.80
N GLU A 118 -8.62 8.79 -11.37
CA GLU A 118 -8.42 7.40 -10.99
C GLU A 118 -9.27 7.25 -9.75
N VAL A 119 -10.39 6.56 -9.89
CA VAL A 119 -11.31 6.32 -8.79
C VAL A 119 -10.53 5.55 -7.73
N GLU A 120 -10.14 6.26 -6.68
CA GLU A 120 -9.41 5.69 -5.57
C GLU A 120 -10.35 4.70 -4.87
N ILE A 121 -9.99 3.42 -4.89
CA ILE A 121 -10.76 2.37 -4.23
C ILE A 121 -10.09 2.07 -2.90
N LYS A 122 -10.76 2.42 -1.82
CA LYS A 122 -10.33 2.13 -0.46
C LYS A 122 -10.86 0.76 -0.02
N VAL A 123 -9.96 -0.16 0.34
CA VAL A 123 -10.29 -1.52 0.76
C VAL A 123 -9.61 -1.79 2.11
N ASP A 124 -10.35 -1.54 3.19
CA ASP A 124 -9.89 -1.75 4.57
C ASP A 124 -10.59 -2.99 5.15
N ILE A 125 -9.92 -4.14 5.06
CA ILE A 125 -10.43 -5.43 5.52
C ILE A 125 -9.58 -5.92 6.68
N SER A 126 -10.23 -6.34 7.77
CA SER A 126 -9.61 -6.92 8.97
C SER A 126 -9.12 -8.36 8.72
N VAL A 127 -8.14 -8.52 7.84
CA VAL A 127 -7.45 -9.78 7.54
C VAL A 127 -5.93 -9.59 7.61
N ASP A 128 -5.22 -10.65 7.95
CA ASP A 128 -3.76 -10.66 7.89
C ASP A 128 -3.30 -10.90 6.44
N ALA A 129 -3.18 -9.81 5.67
CA ALA A 129 -2.81 -9.82 4.27
C ALA A 129 -1.44 -9.14 4.07
N HIS A 130 -0.39 -9.95 3.93
CA HIS A 130 0.97 -9.47 3.68
C HIS A 130 1.79 -10.54 2.94
N LEU A 131 2.93 -10.14 2.39
CA LEU A 131 3.98 -11.04 1.89
C LEU A 131 4.97 -11.32 3.01
N PRO A 132 5.02 -12.56 3.54
CA PRO A 132 5.97 -12.94 4.58
C PRO A 132 7.43 -12.87 4.11
N ASP A 133 8.35 -12.53 5.02
CA ASP A 133 9.78 -12.42 4.74
C ASP A 133 10.42 -13.78 4.38
N ASP A 134 9.88 -14.88 4.89
CA ASP A 134 10.30 -16.25 4.56
C ASP A 134 9.82 -16.70 3.17
N TYR A 135 8.77 -16.08 2.63
CA TYR A 135 8.27 -16.36 1.29
C TYR A 135 8.95 -15.51 0.21
N VAL A 136 9.09 -14.21 0.44
CA VAL A 136 9.81 -13.30 -0.45
C VAL A 136 10.89 -12.58 0.37
N PRO A 137 12.14 -13.07 0.41
CA PRO A 137 13.18 -12.51 1.29
C PRO A 137 13.63 -11.09 0.92
N SER A 138 13.63 -10.77 -0.37
CA SER A 138 14.04 -9.45 -0.85
C SER A 138 12.92 -8.43 -0.64
N GLU A 139 13.23 -7.38 0.12
CA GLU A 139 12.32 -6.25 0.34
C GLU A 139 11.96 -5.54 -0.96
N ASP A 140 12.91 -5.36 -1.88
CA ASP A 140 12.66 -4.72 -3.17
C ASP A 140 11.67 -5.54 -4.02
N LEU A 141 11.76 -6.87 -3.98
CA LEU A 141 10.79 -7.75 -4.63
C LEU A 141 9.41 -7.69 -3.97
N ARG A 142 9.34 -7.60 -2.63
CA ARG A 142 8.06 -7.40 -1.93
C ARG A 142 7.42 -6.09 -2.33
N LEU A 143 8.19 -5.00 -2.40
CA LEU A 143 7.72 -3.69 -2.81
C LEU A 143 7.21 -3.68 -4.25
N GLU A 144 7.93 -4.32 -5.16
CA GLU A 144 7.48 -4.47 -6.55
C GLU A 144 6.17 -5.27 -6.64
N ALA A 145 6.07 -6.36 -5.89
CA ALA A 145 4.87 -7.20 -5.81
C ALA A 145 3.65 -6.42 -5.31
N TYR A 146 3.81 -5.60 -4.26
CA TYR A 146 2.75 -4.72 -3.77
C TYR A 146 2.34 -3.65 -4.79
N ARG A 147 3.31 -3.02 -5.48
CA ARG A 147 2.99 -2.04 -6.54
C ARG A 147 2.17 -2.67 -7.66
N ARG A 148 2.55 -3.87 -8.09
CA ARG A 148 1.83 -4.59 -9.15
C ARG A 148 0.40 -4.88 -8.73
N LEU A 149 0.19 -5.42 -7.53
CA LEU A 149 -1.15 -5.64 -6.99
C LEU A 149 -1.98 -4.34 -6.89
N ALA A 150 -1.35 -3.24 -6.48
CA ALA A 150 -1.99 -1.92 -6.42
C ALA A 150 -2.38 -1.38 -7.80
N THR A 151 -1.88 -1.93 -8.90
CA THR A 151 -2.25 -1.51 -10.26
C THR A 151 -3.19 -2.46 -11.00
N VAL A 152 -3.44 -3.65 -10.45
CA VAL A 152 -4.33 -4.65 -11.06
C VAL A 152 -5.74 -4.10 -11.24
N ARG A 153 -6.32 -4.35 -12.42
CA ARG A 153 -7.69 -3.97 -12.77
C ARG A 153 -8.56 -5.14 -13.24
N THR A 154 -7.95 -6.28 -13.55
CA THR A 154 -8.67 -7.45 -14.08
C THR A 154 -8.32 -8.74 -13.33
N GLU A 155 -9.24 -9.71 -13.37
CA GLU A 155 -9.00 -11.02 -12.76
C GLU A 155 -7.84 -11.76 -13.44
N GLN A 156 -7.66 -11.57 -14.75
CA GLN A 156 -6.57 -12.17 -15.49
C GLN A 156 -5.21 -11.65 -15.01
N GLU A 157 -5.06 -10.33 -14.87
CA GLU A 157 -3.81 -9.73 -14.34
C GLU A 157 -3.50 -10.23 -12.93
N LEU A 158 -4.54 -10.40 -12.10
CA LEU A 158 -4.37 -10.94 -10.75
C LEU A 158 -3.91 -12.40 -10.79
N ALA A 159 -4.53 -13.22 -11.64
CA ALA A 159 -4.15 -14.62 -11.83
C ALA A 159 -2.72 -14.76 -12.35
N ASP A 160 -2.30 -13.88 -13.26
CA ASP A 160 -0.93 -13.85 -13.78
C ASP A 160 0.08 -13.54 -12.66
N ILE A 161 -0.22 -12.59 -11.77
CA ILE A 161 0.60 -12.30 -10.58
C ILE A 161 0.66 -13.50 -9.64
N GLU A 162 -0.48 -14.13 -9.35
CA GLU A 162 -0.52 -15.31 -8.48
C GLU A 162 0.32 -16.46 -9.06
N ASN A 163 0.17 -16.75 -10.36
CA ASN A 163 0.93 -17.78 -11.05
C ASN A 163 2.43 -17.49 -11.04
N GLU A 164 2.82 -16.25 -11.28
CA GLU A 164 4.22 -15.85 -11.21
C GLU A 164 4.79 -16.04 -9.79
N TRP A 165 4.04 -15.70 -8.75
CA TRP A 165 4.50 -15.92 -7.37
C TRP A 165 4.64 -17.40 -7.06
N ARG A 166 3.71 -18.23 -7.52
CA ARG A 166 3.78 -19.70 -7.40
C ARG A 166 5.01 -20.26 -8.09
N ASP A 167 5.32 -19.79 -9.30
CA ASP A 167 6.46 -20.25 -10.08
C ASP A 167 7.81 -19.81 -9.46
N ARG A 168 7.89 -18.55 -9.01
CA ARG A 168 9.13 -17.97 -8.49
C ARG A 168 9.44 -18.33 -7.03
N PHE A 169 8.41 -18.40 -6.19
CA PHE A 169 8.56 -18.50 -4.73
C PHE A 169 7.93 -19.77 -4.14
N GLY A 170 7.21 -20.56 -4.95
CA GLY A 170 6.52 -21.77 -4.50
C GLY A 170 5.12 -21.50 -3.94
N PRO A 171 4.53 -22.43 -3.16
CA PRO A 171 3.14 -22.33 -2.73
C PRO A 171 2.88 -21.10 -1.86
N LEU A 172 1.79 -20.37 -2.13
CA LEU A 172 1.46 -19.17 -1.37
C LEU A 172 1.16 -19.51 0.11
N PRO A 173 1.80 -18.86 1.08
CA PRO A 173 1.41 -18.94 2.49
C PRO A 173 0.06 -18.24 2.73
N VAL A 174 -0.59 -18.55 3.86
CA VAL A 174 -1.94 -18.02 4.19
C VAL A 174 -2.03 -16.48 4.12
N PRO A 175 -1.03 -15.71 4.61
CA PRO A 175 -1.08 -14.24 4.47
C PRO A 175 -0.99 -13.77 3.02
N ALA A 176 -0.21 -14.44 2.17
CA ALA A 176 -0.11 -14.11 0.74
C ALA A 176 -1.38 -14.50 -0.02
N GLN A 177 -2.02 -15.63 0.33
CA GLN A 177 -3.34 -15.98 -0.20
C GLN A 177 -4.39 -14.93 0.17
N SER A 178 -4.34 -14.44 1.41
CA SER A 178 -5.23 -13.36 1.88
C SER A 178 -4.99 -12.06 1.10
N LEU A 179 -3.74 -11.76 0.75
CA LEU A 179 -3.37 -10.62 -0.07
C LEU A 179 -3.92 -10.72 -1.50
N ILE A 180 -3.81 -11.89 -2.14
CA ILE A 180 -4.43 -12.14 -3.45
C ILE A 180 -5.96 -12.00 -3.35
N ALA A 181 -6.58 -12.51 -2.28
CA ALA A 181 -8.02 -12.39 -2.07
C ALA A 181 -8.45 -10.91 -1.95
N VAL A 182 -7.68 -10.06 -1.27
CA VAL A 182 -7.95 -8.61 -1.20
C VAL A 182 -7.82 -7.97 -2.58
N GLY A 183 -6.82 -8.38 -3.38
CA GLY A 183 -6.69 -7.99 -4.78
C GLY A 183 -7.93 -8.37 -5.61
N ALA A 184 -8.46 -9.59 -5.43
CA ALA A 184 -9.66 -10.06 -6.12
C ALA A 184 -10.90 -9.25 -5.74
N LEU A 185 -11.07 -8.97 -4.44
CA LEU A 185 -12.15 -8.10 -3.96
C LEU A 185 -12.07 -6.71 -4.59
N ARG A 186 -10.85 -6.14 -4.69
CA ARG A 186 -10.65 -4.84 -5.32
C ARG A 186 -11.00 -4.85 -6.81
N VAL A 187 -10.63 -5.90 -7.55
CA VAL A 187 -11.01 -6.06 -8.96
C VAL A 187 -12.53 -6.10 -9.12
N GLU A 188 -13.24 -6.80 -8.23
CA GLU A 188 -14.71 -6.79 -8.21
C GLU A 188 -15.27 -5.39 -7.94
N CYS A 189 -14.68 -4.65 -7.01
CA CYS A 189 -15.08 -3.27 -6.75
C CYS A 189 -14.94 -2.39 -8.00
N ILE A 190 -13.83 -2.52 -8.74
CA ILE A 190 -13.60 -1.80 -10.01
C ILE A 190 -14.70 -2.13 -11.01
N ARG A 191 -15.01 -3.43 -11.17
CA ARG A 191 -16.02 -3.92 -12.14
C ARG A 191 -17.41 -3.34 -11.85
N ILE A 192 -17.77 -3.23 -10.57
CA ILE A 192 -19.11 -2.83 -10.12
C ILE A 192 -19.22 -1.31 -9.90
N GLY A 193 -18.09 -0.60 -9.77
CA GLY A 193 -18.04 0.83 -9.46
C GLY A 193 -18.15 1.15 -7.96
N ILE A 194 -17.76 0.20 -7.10
CA ILE A 194 -17.63 0.41 -5.65
C ILE A 194 -16.27 1.08 -5.38
N THR A 195 -16.26 2.09 -4.52
CA THR A 195 -15.05 2.88 -4.21
C THR A 195 -14.56 2.68 -2.78
N GLU A 196 -15.38 2.11 -1.90
CA GLU A 196 -15.06 1.96 -0.50
C GLU A 196 -15.64 0.64 0.03
N ILE A 197 -14.78 -0.19 0.60
CA ILE A 197 -15.15 -1.31 1.45
C ILE A 197 -14.37 -1.22 2.76
N MET A 198 -15.08 -1.22 3.87
CA MET A 198 -14.48 -1.21 5.21
C MET A 198 -15.13 -2.27 6.09
N THR A 199 -14.33 -3.04 6.81
CA THR A 199 -14.83 -3.93 7.87
C THR A 199 -14.60 -3.32 9.25
N ASN A 200 -15.65 -3.30 10.08
CA ASN A 200 -15.57 -2.91 11.47
C ASN A 200 -16.18 -4.01 12.35
N GLY A 201 -15.33 -4.81 12.98
CA GLY A 201 -15.75 -5.94 13.80
C GLY A 201 -16.52 -6.99 13.00
N ASN A 202 -17.83 -7.09 13.22
CA ASN A 202 -18.71 -8.06 12.57
C ASN A 202 -19.56 -7.46 11.45
N GLU A 203 -19.22 -6.27 10.94
CA GLU A 203 -19.96 -5.62 9.86
C GLU A 203 -19.01 -5.14 8.77
N ALA A 204 -19.39 -5.30 7.52
CA ALA A 204 -18.79 -4.64 6.37
C ALA A 204 -19.68 -3.48 5.93
N ARG A 205 -19.04 -2.39 5.53
CA ARG A 205 -19.66 -1.23 4.87
C ARG A 205 -19.12 -1.15 3.46
N ILE A 206 -20.02 -1.03 2.49
CA ILE A 206 -19.71 -1.02 1.05
C ILE A 206 -20.40 0.20 0.45
N SER A 207 -19.65 1.01 -0.30
CA SER A 207 -20.13 2.26 -0.89
C SER A 207 -19.32 2.67 -2.14
N PRO A 208 -19.92 3.37 -3.11
CA PRO A 208 -21.35 3.45 -3.35
C PRO A 208 -21.86 2.14 -3.96
N VAL A 209 -23.08 1.76 -3.59
CA VAL A 209 -23.77 0.57 -4.11
C VAL A 209 -25.09 1.00 -4.71
N GLN A 210 -25.32 0.60 -5.97
CA GLN A 210 -26.60 0.79 -6.66
C GLN A 210 -27.21 -0.57 -6.96
N LEU A 211 -28.30 -0.91 -6.29
CA LEU A 211 -29.00 -2.19 -6.47
C LEU A 211 -30.28 -1.98 -7.28
N ARG A 212 -30.47 -2.80 -8.31
CA ARG A 212 -31.76 -3.00 -8.98
C ARG A 212 -32.71 -3.75 -8.07
N ALA A 213 -34.01 -3.66 -8.33
CA ALA A 213 -35.04 -4.35 -7.53
C ALA A 213 -34.76 -5.86 -7.37
N SER A 214 -34.31 -6.54 -8.43
CA SER A 214 -33.91 -7.96 -8.39
C SER A 214 -32.75 -8.22 -7.43
N GLN A 215 -31.73 -7.35 -7.44
CA GLN A 215 -30.55 -7.45 -6.58
C GLN A 215 -30.90 -7.12 -5.12
N THR A 216 -31.81 -6.18 -4.87
CA THR A 216 -32.33 -5.92 -3.52
C THR A 216 -33.05 -7.14 -2.94
N MET A 217 -33.81 -7.87 -3.76
CA MET A 217 -34.42 -9.14 -3.33
C MET A 217 -33.38 -10.22 -3.09
N ALA A 218 -32.37 -10.34 -3.96
CA ALA A 218 -31.26 -11.28 -3.77
C ALA A 218 -30.48 -10.98 -2.49
N LEU A 219 -30.18 -9.71 -2.19
CA LEU A 219 -29.49 -9.30 -0.97
C LEU A 219 -30.19 -9.81 0.30
N ARG A 220 -31.52 -9.73 0.36
CA ARG A 220 -32.30 -10.24 1.51
C ARG A 220 -32.18 -11.74 1.68
N ARG A 221 -31.96 -12.50 0.60
CA ARG A 221 -31.75 -13.95 0.62
C ARG A 221 -30.32 -14.30 1.01
N LEU A 222 -29.33 -13.56 0.49
CA LEU A 222 -27.90 -13.86 0.64
C LEU A 222 -27.33 -13.41 1.98
N ALA A 223 -27.74 -12.24 2.46
CA ALA A 223 -27.22 -11.66 3.70
C ALA A 223 -28.38 -11.29 4.63
N SER A 224 -28.81 -12.25 5.45
CA SER A 224 -29.83 -12.01 6.47
C SER A 224 -29.30 -11.00 7.50
N GLY A 225 -29.92 -9.82 7.55
CA GLY A 225 -29.48 -8.70 8.38
C GLY A 225 -28.69 -7.62 7.65
N ALA A 226 -28.46 -7.75 6.33
CA ALA A 226 -27.92 -6.66 5.55
C ALA A 226 -28.89 -5.48 5.48
N ASN A 227 -28.35 -4.26 5.54
CA ASN A 227 -29.10 -3.02 5.47
C ASN A 227 -28.58 -2.19 4.30
N TYR A 228 -29.48 -1.86 3.36
CA TYR A 228 -29.17 -1.03 2.21
C TYR A 228 -29.89 0.32 2.33
N ARG A 229 -29.12 1.41 2.32
CA ARG A 229 -29.62 2.79 2.33
C ARG A 229 -29.48 3.38 0.93
N GLU A 230 -30.56 3.28 0.15
CA GLU A 230 -30.62 3.72 -1.25
C GLU A 230 -30.22 5.20 -1.44
N GLN A 231 -30.66 6.09 -0.55
CA GLN A 231 -30.37 7.53 -0.63
C GLN A 231 -28.87 7.86 -0.56
N SER A 232 -28.10 7.07 0.19
CA SER A 232 -26.65 7.27 0.36
C SER A 232 -25.81 6.23 -0.40
N GLY A 233 -26.44 5.28 -1.10
CA GLY A 233 -25.76 4.15 -1.71
C GLY A 233 -24.97 3.28 -0.73
N LEU A 234 -25.30 3.30 0.56
CA LEU A 234 -24.52 2.60 1.59
C LEU A 234 -25.13 1.21 1.85
N LEU A 235 -24.32 0.17 1.68
CA LEU A 235 -24.68 -1.21 2.03
C LEU A 235 -23.89 -1.64 3.27
N THR A 236 -24.60 -2.05 4.31
CA THR A 236 -24.02 -2.69 5.50
C THR A 236 -24.35 -4.17 5.49
N VAL A 237 -23.34 -5.02 5.63
CA VAL A 237 -23.46 -6.49 5.59
C VAL A 237 -22.89 -7.07 6.88
N PRO A 238 -23.64 -7.92 7.61
CA PRO A 238 -23.10 -8.62 8.77
C PRO A 238 -22.12 -9.71 8.33
N ILE A 239 -20.94 -9.75 8.96
CA ILE A 239 -19.92 -10.78 8.80
C ILE A 239 -19.96 -11.69 10.03
N LYS A 240 -20.13 -13.00 9.80
CA LYS A 240 -20.14 -13.98 10.89
C LYS A 240 -18.76 -14.04 11.56
N ARG A 241 -18.73 -14.18 12.89
CA ARG A 241 -17.48 -14.35 13.65
C ARG A 241 -16.70 -15.57 13.13
N GLY A 242 -15.43 -15.38 12.82
CA GLY A 242 -14.54 -16.42 12.32
C GLY A 242 -14.66 -16.71 10.82
N ALA A 243 -15.58 -16.05 10.10
CA ALA A 243 -15.59 -16.10 8.64
C ALA A 243 -14.46 -15.23 8.08
N ASN A 244 -13.90 -15.62 6.92
CA ASN A 244 -12.98 -14.77 6.18
C ASN A 244 -13.78 -13.63 5.51
N PRO A 245 -13.62 -12.37 5.95
CA PRO A 245 -14.40 -11.25 5.44
C PRO A 245 -14.24 -11.08 3.92
N THR A 246 -13.02 -11.23 3.41
CA THR A 246 -12.72 -11.05 1.98
C THR A 246 -13.48 -12.05 1.13
N ALA A 247 -13.47 -13.34 1.50
CA ALA A 247 -14.18 -14.38 0.75
C ALA A 247 -15.69 -14.13 0.75
N VAL A 248 -16.27 -13.82 1.92
CA VAL A 248 -17.71 -13.54 2.06
C VAL A 248 -18.13 -12.34 1.21
N LEU A 249 -17.33 -11.28 1.20
CA LEU A 249 -17.64 -10.06 0.46
C LEU A 249 -17.49 -10.27 -1.04
N THR A 250 -16.45 -10.96 -1.50
CA THR A 250 -16.27 -11.29 -2.92
C THR A 250 -17.41 -12.16 -3.43
N GLU A 251 -17.79 -13.22 -2.71
CA GLU A 251 -18.90 -14.10 -3.08
C GLU A 251 -20.24 -13.33 -3.12
N LEU A 252 -20.51 -12.51 -2.10
CA LEU A 252 -21.71 -11.68 -2.07
C LEU A 252 -21.78 -10.71 -3.25
N LEU A 253 -20.68 -10.02 -3.57
CA LEU A 253 -20.65 -9.06 -4.67
C LEU A 253 -20.79 -9.76 -6.02
N ARG A 254 -20.19 -10.94 -6.20
CA ARG A 254 -20.37 -11.75 -7.40
C ARG A 254 -21.82 -12.17 -7.56
N GLU A 255 -22.44 -12.78 -6.56
CA GLU A 255 -23.83 -13.20 -6.66
C GLU A 255 -24.83 -12.05 -6.82
N LEU A 256 -24.54 -10.87 -6.26
CA LEU A 256 -25.40 -9.69 -6.41
C LEU A 256 -25.27 -9.04 -7.79
N PHE A 257 -24.07 -9.05 -8.38
CA PHE A 257 -23.75 -8.30 -9.61
C PHE A 257 -23.31 -9.19 -10.77
N GLU A 258 -23.52 -10.50 -10.67
CA GLU A 258 -23.37 -11.41 -11.78
C GLU A 258 -24.34 -10.98 -12.89
N PRO A 259 -23.88 -10.90 -14.14
CA PRO A 259 -24.79 -10.73 -15.25
C PRO A 259 -25.69 -11.97 -15.27
N ALA A 260 -27.01 -11.76 -15.13
CA ALA A 260 -27.96 -12.80 -15.47
C ALA A 260 -27.68 -13.19 -16.93
N ASP A 261 -27.22 -14.41 -17.16
CA ASP A 261 -27.16 -14.99 -18.50
C ASP A 261 -28.52 -14.73 -19.17
N HIS A 262 -28.50 -13.96 -20.26
CA HIS A 262 -29.62 -13.72 -21.16
C HIS A 262 -29.18 -14.10 -22.57
#